data_AF-A0A518WFY6-F1
#
_entry.id   AF-A0A518WFY6-F1
#
_cell.length_a   1.000
_cell.length_b   1.000
_cell.length_c   1.000
_cell.angle_alpha   90.00
_cell.angle_beta   90.00
_cell.angle_gamma   90.00
#
_symmetry.space_group_name_H-M   'P 1'
#
loop_
_entity.id
_entity.type
_entity.pdbx_description
1 polymer ?
#
loop_
_entity_poly.entity_id
_entity_poly.type
_entity_poly.pdbx_seq_one_letter_code
_entity_poly.pdbx_strand_id
1 'polypeptide(L)'
;MRKQLMAALCSAVLLIGGCSTADEEQPAAVGKTGEAEVATLQTGAPTPAASATSPQAERPRERLDDTPEDQKERLKPYVKCMADHGVDIAKLRSDGTSSNGTSEASKACEQLMPLPPWEFDPANPEAKDFARDVVKCLKGKGVRYVEVGSDGTGWAFGGKNNDSESISKGLKYSPACEREVAAKRK
;
A
#
# COMPACT_ATOMS: atom_id res chain seq x y z
N MET A 1 -36.48 -28.19 -27.66
CA MET A 1 -36.71 -29.43 -26.89
C MET A 1 -35.65 -29.46 -25.79
N ARG A 2 -35.93 -29.07 -24.52
CA ARG A 2 -36.27 -29.94 -23.35
C ARG A 2 -35.36 -31.20 -23.30
N LYS A 3 -34.51 -31.50 -22.32
CA LYS A 3 -34.52 -31.39 -20.83
C LYS A 3 -33.07 -31.59 -20.29
N GLN A 4 -32.60 -30.79 -19.31
CA GLN A 4 -32.35 -31.11 -17.88
C GLN A 4 -31.37 -32.26 -17.56
N LEU A 5 -30.41 -31.99 -16.65
CA LEU A 5 -30.34 -32.62 -15.32
C LEU A 5 -29.32 -31.91 -14.40
N MET A 6 -29.80 -31.54 -13.21
CA MET A 6 -29.04 -31.10 -12.04
C MET A 6 -28.52 -32.30 -11.25
N ALA A 7 -27.36 -32.17 -10.61
CA ALA A 7 -27.01 -32.95 -9.42
C ALA A 7 -26.14 -32.10 -8.49
N ALA A 8 -26.71 -31.73 -7.35
CA ALA A 8 -26.06 -31.14 -6.20
C ALA A 8 -25.42 -32.24 -5.34
N LEU A 9 -24.32 -31.94 -4.63
CA LEU A 9 -23.93 -32.67 -3.43
C LEU A 9 -23.46 -31.69 -2.35
N CYS A 10 -24.18 -31.69 -1.24
CA CYS A 10 -23.86 -31.04 0.04
C CYS A 10 -22.96 -31.95 0.89
N SER A 11 -22.09 -31.38 1.72
CA SER A 11 -21.66 -31.87 3.06
C SER A 11 -20.72 -30.81 3.65
N ALA A 12 -21.04 -30.04 4.69
CA ALA A 12 -21.43 -30.32 6.08
C ALA A 12 -20.26 -30.04 7.06
N VAL A 13 -20.61 -29.24 8.08
CA VAL A 13 -19.82 -28.58 9.15
C VAL A 13 -19.42 -29.53 10.29
N LEU A 14 -18.28 -29.29 10.98
CA LEU A 14 -17.95 -29.66 12.38
C LEU A 14 -16.82 -28.70 12.88
N LEU A 15 -17.07 -27.64 13.68
CA LEU A 15 -17.16 -27.48 15.15
C LEU A 15 -15.95 -27.89 16.05
N ILE A 16 -15.31 -26.85 16.63
CA ILE A 16 -14.86 -26.58 18.03
C ILE A 16 -13.91 -27.56 18.78
N GLY A 17 -12.85 -26.98 19.38
CA GLY A 17 -12.18 -27.43 20.63
C GLY A 17 -10.66 -27.24 20.56
N GLY A 18 -9.93 -26.69 21.52
CA GLY A 18 -10.23 -26.22 22.87
C GLY A 18 -8.95 -25.62 23.48
N CYS A 19 -9.12 -24.65 24.38
CA CYS A 19 -8.08 -24.08 25.23
C CYS A 19 -7.80 -25.08 26.37
N SER A 20 -6.55 -25.43 26.63
CA SER A 20 -6.18 -26.13 27.87
C SER A 20 -4.80 -25.70 28.33
N THR A 21 -4.82 -24.90 29.40
CA THR A 21 -3.75 -24.74 30.38
C THR A 21 -3.88 -25.84 31.43
N ALA A 22 -2.80 -26.55 31.75
CA ALA A 22 -2.63 -27.24 33.03
C ALA A 22 -1.13 -27.51 33.28
N ASP A 23 -0.63 -26.85 34.33
CA ASP A 23 0.54 -27.16 35.13
C ASP A 23 0.37 -28.48 35.90
N GLU A 24 1.45 -29.26 36.04
CA GLU A 24 1.74 -30.27 37.09
C GLU A 24 3.23 -30.64 36.91
N GLU A 25 4.14 -30.84 37.87
CA GLU A 25 4.08 -30.90 39.33
C GLU A 25 5.49 -30.64 39.93
N GLN A 26 5.51 -30.30 41.21
CA GLN A 26 6.62 -29.95 42.11
C GLN A 26 7.59 -31.14 42.42
N PRO A 27 8.78 -30.91 43.06
CA PRO A 27 8.78 -30.94 44.53
C PRO A 27 9.72 -29.94 45.25
N ALA A 28 9.14 -29.33 46.28
CA ALA A 28 9.64 -28.96 47.61
C ALA A 28 11.11 -28.59 47.85
N ALA A 29 11.33 -27.36 48.34
CA ALA A 29 12.04 -27.13 49.62
C ALA A 29 11.88 -25.68 50.15
N VAL A 30 11.23 -25.58 51.30
CA VAL A 30 11.59 -24.74 52.46
C VAL A 30 11.72 -23.21 52.26
N GLY A 31 10.61 -22.52 52.54
CA GLY A 31 10.56 -21.47 53.57
C GLY A 31 11.31 -20.16 53.35
N LYS A 32 10.58 -19.13 52.92
CA LYS A 32 10.50 -17.83 53.61
C LYS A 32 9.33 -17.00 53.08
N THR A 33 8.52 -16.55 54.02
CA THR A 33 7.44 -15.58 53.86
C THR A 33 7.98 -14.22 53.43
N GLY A 34 7.25 -13.56 52.52
CA GLY A 34 7.26 -12.10 52.41
C GLY A 34 8.00 -11.55 51.19
N GLU A 35 7.21 -10.99 50.29
CA GLU A 35 7.57 -10.01 49.26
C GLU A 35 8.33 -10.56 48.04
N ALA A 36 7.55 -10.82 46.99
CA ALA A 36 8.06 -10.83 45.63
C ALA A 36 8.60 -9.41 45.33
N GLU A 37 9.92 -9.25 45.44
CA GLU A 37 10.63 -8.07 45.00
C GLU A 37 10.58 -8.01 43.47
N VAL A 38 9.52 -7.41 42.94
CA VAL A 38 9.47 -6.98 41.54
C VAL A 38 10.50 -5.87 41.38
N ALA A 39 11.62 -6.20 40.74
CA ALA A 39 12.62 -5.24 40.31
C ALA A 39 11.94 -4.15 39.47
N THR A 40 11.66 -3.02 40.11
CA THR A 40 11.08 -1.87 39.43
C THR A 40 12.23 -1.24 38.66
N LEU A 41 12.23 -1.41 37.33
CA LEU A 41 13.09 -0.59 36.49
C LEU A 41 12.66 0.85 36.68
N GLN A 42 13.42 1.61 37.47
CA GLN A 42 13.37 3.06 37.49
C GLN A 42 13.86 3.54 36.12
N THR A 43 12.96 3.54 35.14
CA THR A 43 13.12 4.37 33.96
C THR A 43 13.05 5.80 34.46
N GLY A 44 14.20 6.45 34.58
CA GLY A 44 14.26 7.89 34.79
C GLY A 44 13.31 8.54 33.79
N ALA A 45 12.43 9.41 34.29
CA ALA A 45 11.50 10.13 33.43
C ALA A 45 12.30 10.74 32.28
N PRO A 46 12.01 10.40 31.00
CA PRO A 46 12.64 11.10 29.91
C PRO A 46 12.25 12.57 30.08
N THR A 47 13.25 13.42 30.30
CA THR A 47 13.11 14.86 30.11
C THR A 47 12.37 15.03 28.78
N PRO A 48 11.23 15.76 28.74
CA PRO A 48 10.53 15.97 27.48
C PRO A 48 11.51 16.62 26.53
N ALA A 49 12.05 15.85 25.59
CA ALA A 49 12.77 16.40 24.47
C ALA A 49 11.71 17.21 23.72
N ALA A 50 11.82 18.54 23.84
CA ALA A 50 11.03 19.47 23.06
C ALA A 50 11.42 19.31 21.59
N SER A 51 10.80 18.33 20.94
CA SER A 51 10.58 18.22 19.50
C SER A 51 9.57 17.11 19.27
N ALA A 52 8.42 17.21 19.93
CA ALA A 52 7.21 16.66 19.35
C ALA A 52 6.85 17.59 18.19
N THR A 53 7.38 17.30 17.00
CA THR A 53 6.64 17.60 15.79
C THR A 53 5.27 17.00 16.04
N SER A 54 4.25 17.84 16.14
CA SER A 54 2.84 17.43 16.13
C SER A 54 2.72 16.27 15.15
N PRO A 55 2.05 15.14 15.48
CA PRO A 55 1.88 14.04 14.54
C PRO A 55 1.38 14.67 13.25
N GLN A 56 2.26 14.73 12.24
CA GLN A 56 1.85 15.21 10.93
C GLN A 56 0.77 14.22 10.55
N ALA A 57 -0.47 14.69 10.47
CA ALA A 57 -1.58 13.84 10.08
C ALA A 57 -1.12 13.08 8.84
N GLU A 58 -0.99 11.76 8.97
CA GLU A 58 -0.28 10.96 7.99
C GLU A 58 -0.97 11.18 6.64
N ARG A 59 -0.19 11.64 5.65
CA ARG A 59 -0.73 11.91 4.31
C ARG A 59 -1.44 10.65 3.83
N PRO A 60 -2.70 10.73 3.37
CA PRO A 60 -3.37 9.57 2.81
C PRO A 60 -2.51 8.95 1.72
N ARG A 61 -2.49 7.62 1.61
CA ARG A 61 -1.76 6.93 0.55
C ARG A 61 -2.71 6.33 -0.45
N GLU A 62 -2.38 6.42 -1.73
CA GLU A 62 -3.05 5.66 -2.79
C GLU A 62 -2.85 4.16 -2.58
N ARG A 63 -3.77 3.34 -3.10
CA ARG A 63 -3.64 1.89 -3.06
C ARG A 63 -3.81 1.29 -4.44
N LEU A 64 -3.05 0.23 -4.72
CA LEU A 64 -3.16 -0.49 -5.99
C LEU A 64 -4.53 -1.19 -6.18
N ASP A 65 -5.24 -1.45 -5.09
CA ASP A 65 -6.59 -2.02 -5.09
C ASP A 65 -7.70 -0.96 -5.04
N ASP A 66 -7.37 0.34 -5.06
CA ASP A 66 -8.37 1.42 -5.11
C ASP A 66 -9.15 1.37 -6.44
N THR A 67 -10.48 1.49 -6.34
CA THR A 67 -11.32 1.78 -7.51
C THR A 67 -11.11 3.23 -7.98
N PRO A 68 -11.53 3.59 -9.21
CA PRO A 68 -11.53 4.99 -9.64
C PRO A 68 -12.30 5.91 -8.68
N GLU A 69 -13.39 5.41 -8.09
CA GLU A 69 -14.19 6.11 -7.10
C GLU A 69 -13.42 6.34 -5.80
N ASP A 70 -12.69 5.33 -5.31
CA ASP A 70 -11.85 5.44 -4.10
C ASP A 70 -10.74 6.47 -4.29
N GLN A 71 -10.07 6.44 -5.45
CA GLN A 71 -9.04 7.43 -5.80
C GLN A 71 -9.62 8.84 -5.82
N LYS A 72 -10.80 9.01 -6.43
CA LYS A 72 -11.49 10.30 -6.46
C LYS A 72 -11.87 10.78 -5.06
N GLU A 73 -12.39 9.89 -4.21
CA GLU A 73 -12.74 10.20 -2.82
C GLU A 73 -11.53 10.66 -2.03
N ARG A 74 -10.44 9.91 -2.11
CA ARG A 74 -9.15 10.19 -1.45
C ARG A 74 -8.58 11.55 -1.88
N LEU A 75 -8.80 11.94 -3.13
CA LEU A 75 -8.30 13.18 -3.71
C LEU A 75 -9.17 14.42 -3.36
N LYS A 76 -10.40 14.24 -2.86
CA LYS A 76 -11.32 15.37 -2.58
C LYS A 76 -10.74 16.44 -1.64
N PRO A 77 -10.04 16.13 -0.53
CA PRO A 77 -9.49 17.15 0.35
C PRO A 77 -8.47 18.05 -0.34
N TYR A 78 -7.58 17.45 -1.15
CA TYR A 78 -6.61 18.18 -1.95
C TYR A 78 -7.29 19.09 -2.98
N VAL A 79 -8.28 18.56 -3.73
CA VAL A 79 -9.01 19.34 -4.74
C VAL A 79 -9.74 20.53 -4.09
N LYS A 80 -10.35 20.31 -2.92
CA LYS A 80 -11.00 21.40 -2.17
C LYS A 80 -9.99 22.47 -1.76
N CYS A 81 -8.85 22.07 -1.19
CA CYS A 81 -7.81 23.02 -0.79
C CYS A 81 -7.33 23.86 -1.98
N MET A 82 -7.05 23.22 -3.12
CA MET A 82 -6.62 23.92 -4.33
C MET A 82 -7.67 24.93 -4.80
N ALA A 83 -8.97 24.57 -4.76
CA ALA A 83 -10.06 25.48 -5.10
C ALA A 83 -10.18 26.67 -4.12
N ASP A 84 -9.99 26.44 -2.82
CA ASP A 84 -9.98 27.50 -1.79
C ASP A 84 -8.81 28.48 -2.03
N HIS A 85 -7.72 28.03 -2.67
CA HIS A 85 -6.59 28.84 -3.13
C HIS A 85 -6.77 29.39 -4.57
N GLY A 86 -7.98 29.31 -5.14
CA GLY A 86 -8.31 29.88 -6.45
C GLY A 86 -7.85 29.03 -7.64
N VAL A 87 -7.46 27.77 -7.42
CA VAL A 87 -7.04 26.85 -8.49
C VAL A 87 -8.13 25.84 -8.82
N ASP A 88 -8.68 25.95 -10.03
CA ASP A 88 -9.59 24.94 -10.58
C ASP A 88 -8.78 23.85 -11.32
N ILE A 89 -8.63 22.70 -10.67
CA ILE A 89 -7.90 21.54 -11.21
C ILE A 89 -8.59 20.94 -12.45
N ALA A 90 -9.93 20.98 -12.53
CA ALA A 90 -10.65 20.43 -13.67
C ALA A 90 -10.40 21.28 -14.92
N LYS A 91 -10.39 22.61 -14.74
CA LYS A 91 -10.01 23.56 -15.79
C LYS A 91 -8.56 23.40 -16.24
N LEU A 92 -7.62 23.27 -15.29
CA LEU A 92 -6.20 23.05 -15.60
C LEU A 92 -5.96 21.80 -16.48
N ARG A 93 -6.68 20.71 -16.21
CA ARG A 93 -6.59 19.48 -17.03
C ARG A 93 -7.15 19.66 -18.44
N SER A 94 -8.11 20.55 -18.62
CA SER A 94 -8.82 20.76 -19.89
C SER A 94 -8.08 21.76 -20.79
N ASP A 95 -7.52 22.81 -20.21
CA ASP A 95 -6.95 23.95 -20.95
C ASP A 95 -5.44 23.81 -21.21
N GLY A 96 -4.78 22.79 -20.65
CA GLY A 96 -3.33 22.53 -20.81
C GLY A 96 -2.42 23.66 -20.32
N THR A 97 -2.97 24.67 -19.64
CA THR A 97 -2.28 25.87 -19.22
C THR A 97 -1.78 25.70 -17.79
N SER A 98 -0.48 25.91 -17.57
CA SER A 98 0.08 26.08 -16.23
C SER A 98 -0.39 27.43 -15.68
N SER A 99 -1.34 27.47 -14.75
CA SER A 99 -1.74 28.74 -14.15
C SER A 99 -0.65 29.27 -13.21
N ASN A 100 -0.30 30.54 -13.36
CA ASN A 100 0.38 31.29 -12.30
C ASN A 100 -0.49 31.21 -11.03
N GLY A 101 0.10 30.82 -9.90
CA GLY A 101 -0.61 30.56 -8.63
C GLY A 101 -0.72 29.08 -8.26
N THR A 102 -0.49 28.16 -9.20
CA THR A 102 -0.41 26.72 -8.90
C THR A 102 0.67 26.38 -7.88
N SER A 103 1.84 27.03 -7.91
CA SER A 103 2.95 26.72 -7.01
C SER A 103 2.64 26.99 -5.53
N GLU A 104 2.08 28.16 -5.19
CA GLU A 104 1.77 28.51 -3.80
C GLU A 104 0.59 27.69 -3.25
N ALA A 105 -0.46 27.49 -4.07
CA ALA A 105 -1.55 26.59 -3.73
C ALA A 105 -1.06 25.15 -3.52
N SER A 106 -0.18 24.66 -4.41
CA SER A 106 0.38 23.31 -4.30
C SER A 106 1.19 23.13 -3.01
N LYS A 107 2.01 24.12 -2.64
CA LYS A 107 2.75 24.11 -1.36
C LYS A 107 1.81 24.09 -0.16
N ALA A 108 0.77 24.93 -0.17
CA ALA A 108 -0.20 25.00 0.92
C ALA A 108 -1.00 23.69 1.06
N CYS A 109 -1.29 23.02 -0.06
CA CYS A 109 -2.12 21.82 -0.11
C CYS A 109 -1.33 20.50 -0.15
N GLU A 110 0.01 20.54 -0.14
CA GLU A 110 0.87 19.37 -0.35
C GLU A 110 0.59 18.22 0.62
N GLN A 111 0.33 18.55 1.89
CA GLN A 111 0.01 17.57 2.93
C GLN A 111 -1.33 16.85 2.71
N LEU A 112 -2.19 17.35 1.83
CA LEU A 112 -3.45 16.71 1.46
C LEU A 112 -3.34 15.88 0.18
N MET A 113 -2.27 16.06 -0.59
CA MET A 113 -2.00 15.26 -1.78
C MET A 113 -1.66 13.84 -1.34
N PRO A 114 -2.37 12.80 -1.81
CA PRO A 114 -2.02 11.45 -1.43
C PRO A 114 -0.60 11.07 -1.85
N LEU A 115 0.07 10.28 -1.01
CA LEU A 115 1.33 9.63 -1.36
C LEU A 115 1.08 8.52 -2.38
N PRO A 116 2.06 8.19 -3.24
CA PRO A 116 1.95 7.07 -4.17
C PRO A 116 1.71 5.74 -3.43
N PRO A 117 1.23 4.69 -4.10
CA PRO A 117 1.14 3.36 -3.50
C PRO A 117 2.46 2.91 -2.84
N TRP A 118 2.36 2.18 -1.73
CA TRP A 118 3.53 1.80 -0.93
C TRP A 118 4.53 0.97 -1.72
N GLU A 119 4.04 0.15 -2.65
CA GLU A 119 4.82 -0.69 -3.55
C GLU A 119 5.73 0.10 -4.49
N PHE A 120 5.43 1.38 -4.74
CA PHE A 120 6.23 2.28 -5.58
C PHE A 120 7.08 3.27 -4.78
N ASP A 121 6.92 3.33 -3.46
CA ASP A 121 7.60 4.31 -2.63
C ASP A 121 9.11 3.99 -2.51
N PRO A 122 10.03 4.92 -2.83
CA PRO A 122 11.46 4.70 -2.63
C PRO A 122 11.87 4.40 -1.18
N ALA A 123 11.07 4.82 -0.20
CA ALA A 123 11.27 4.48 1.22
C ALA A 123 10.88 3.04 1.55
N ASN A 124 10.13 2.35 0.68
CA ASN A 124 9.81 0.95 0.84
C ASN A 124 11.02 0.09 0.43
N PRO A 125 11.65 -0.65 1.37
CA PRO A 125 12.81 -1.50 1.05
C PRO A 125 12.48 -2.60 0.04
N GLU A 126 11.21 -2.96 -0.11
CA GLU A 126 10.75 -3.98 -1.06
C GLU A 126 10.36 -3.42 -2.44
N ALA A 127 10.35 -2.10 -2.64
CA ALA A 127 9.87 -1.50 -3.90
C ALA A 127 10.63 -2.04 -5.13
N LYS A 128 11.94 -2.26 -4.99
CA LYS A 128 12.77 -2.83 -6.06
C LYS A 128 12.40 -4.28 -6.37
N ASP A 129 12.00 -5.03 -5.36
CA ASP A 129 11.63 -6.43 -5.49
C ASP A 129 10.25 -6.54 -6.12
N PHE A 130 9.33 -5.66 -5.70
CA PHE A 130 8.02 -5.49 -6.33
C PHE A 130 8.15 -5.21 -7.83
N ALA A 131 8.98 -4.24 -8.23
CA ALA A 131 9.20 -3.92 -9.64
C ALA A 131 9.72 -5.13 -10.45
N ARG A 132 10.66 -5.90 -9.90
CA ARG A 132 11.17 -7.12 -10.55
C ARG A 132 10.08 -8.18 -10.74
N ASP A 133 9.21 -8.37 -9.76
CA ASP A 133 8.11 -9.32 -9.85
C ASP A 133 7.02 -8.88 -10.82
N VAL A 134 6.73 -7.58 -10.90
CA VAL A 134 5.82 -7.02 -11.91
C VAL A 134 6.39 -7.24 -13.31
N VAL A 135 7.68 -6.95 -13.53
CA VAL A 135 8.37 -7.23 -14.81
C VAL A 135 8.31 -8.71 -15.16
N LYS A 136 8.49 -9.62 -14.18
CA LYS A 136 8.35 -11.06 -14.40
C LYS A 136 6.93 -11.45 -14.82
N CYS A 137 5.91 -10.90 -14.17
CA CYS A 137 4.51 -11.10 -14.55
C CYS A 137 4.23 -10.62 -15.98
N LEU A 138 4.73 -9.43 -16.34
CA LEU A 138 4.55 -8.82 -17.66
C LEU A 138 5.20 -9.66 -18.77
N LYS A 139 6.41 -10.16 -18.54
CA LYS A 139 7.07 -11.11 -19.45
C LYS A 139 6.24 -12.39 -19.61
N GLY A 140 5.68 -12.91 -18.52
CA GLY A 140 4.75 -14.05 -18.54
C GLY A 140 3.48 -13.80 -19.36
N LYS A 141 3.02 -12.55 -19.46
CA LYS A 141 1.88 -12.13 -20.30
C LYS A 141 2.27 -11.73 -21.74
N GLY A 142 3.52 -11.98 -22.14
CA GLY A 142 4.00 -11.79 -23.50
C GLY A 142 4.46 -10.36 -23.84
N VAL A 143 4.79 -9.55 -22.84
CA VAL A 143 5.50 -8.28 -23.04
C VAL A 143 6.98 -8.60 -23.27
N ARG A 144 7.47 -8.42 -24.50
CA ARG A 144 8.82 -8.86 -24.90
C ARG A 144 9.90 -7.91 -24.38
N TYR A 145 9.74 -6.61 -24.63
CA TYR A 145 10.70 -5.60 -24.21
C TYR A 145 10.15 -4.85 -23.00
N VAL A 146 10.44 -5.40 -21.82
CA VAL A 146 10.15 -4.79 -20.52
C VAL A 146 11.29 -5.03 -19.56
N GLU A 147 11.75 -3.96 -18.91
CA GLU A 147 12.92 -3.93 -18.03
C GLU A 147 12.65 -3.03 -16.84
N VAL A 148 13.26 -3.35 -15.70
CA VAL A 148 13.22 -2.48 -14.52
C VAL A 148 13.94 -1.18 -14.83
N GLY A 149 13.39 -0.06 -14.35
CA GLY A 149 13.96 1.27 -14.51
C GLY A 149 15.31 1.41 -13.81
N SER A 150 16.04 2.48 -14.12
CA SER A 150 17.36 2.74 -13.54
C SER A 150 17.35 2.97 -12.03
N ASP A 151 16.24 3.49 -11.48
CA ASP A 151 16.02 3.67 -10.04
C ASP A 151 15.70 2.36 -9.30
N GLY A 152 15.34 1.31 -10.06
CA GLY A 152 14.97 0.01 -9.55
C GLY A 152 13.50 -0.12 -9.14
N THR A 153 12.73 0.97 -9.04
CA THR A 153 11.37 0.98 -8.45
C THR A 153 10.26 1.01 -9.49
N GLY A 154 10.58 1.30 -10.75
CA GLY A 154 9.64 1.26 -11.89
C GLY A 154 10.07 0.29 -12.98
N TRP A 155 9.40 0.37 -14.13
CA TRP A 155 9.76 -0.37 -15.34
C TRP A 155 9.42 0.42 -16.60
N ALA A 156 10.09 0.07 -17.70
CA ALA A 156 9.91 0.69 -19.01
C ALA A 156 9.55 -0.37 -20.07
N PHE A 157 8.84 0.05 -21.11
CA PHE A 157 8.44 -0.80 -22.25
C PHE A 157 9.15 -0.37 -23.53
N GLY A 158 9.17 -1.28 -24.52
CA GLY A 158 9.54 -0.97 -25.90
C GLY A 158 11.04 -1.10 -26.21
N GLY A 159 11.89 -1.14 -25.19
CA GLY A 159 13.34 -1.28 -25.34
C GLY A 159 13.96 -0.19 -26.24
N LYS A 160 15.17 -0.45 -26.75
CA LYS A 160 15.95 0.53 -27.54
C LYS A 160 15.26 1.05 -28.81
N ASN A 161 14.29 0.31 -29.34
CA ASN A 161 13.64 0.59 -30.62
C ASN A 161 12.19 1.09 -30.47
N ASN A 162 11.70 1.33 -29.25
CA ASN A 162 10.31 1.70 -28.99
C ASN A 162 9.29 0.74 -29.63
N ASP A 163 9.48 -0.57 -29.40
CA ASP A 163 8.59 -1.62 -29.91
C ASP A 163 7.14 -1.38 -29.45
N SER A 164 6.27 -1.04 -30.41
CA SER A 164 4.89 -0.61 -30.15
C SER A 164 4.03 -1.72 -29.56
N GLU A 165 4.30 -2.98 -29.92
CA GLU A 165 3.60 -4.14 -29.37
C GLU A 165 3.87 -4.31 -27.88
N SER A 166 5.14 -4.22 -27.46
CA SER A 166 5.54 -4.30 -26.06
C SER A 166 5.00 -3.13 -25.25
N ILE A 167 4.98 -1.91 -25.79
CA ILE A 167 4.36 -0.74 -25.14
C ILE A 167 2.87 -0.99 -24.93
N SER A 168 2.15 -1.38 -25.98
CA SER A 168 0.70 -1.58 -25.94
C SER A 168 0.31 -2.69 -24.97
N LYS A 169 1.00 -3.83 -25.02
CA LYS A 169 0.78 -4.94 -24.08
C LYS A 169 1.19 -4.58 -22.67
N GLY A 170 2.29 -3.86 -22.50
CA GLY A 170 2.78 -3.37 -21.21
C GLY A 170 1.72 -2.55 -20.51
N LEU A 171 1.21 -1.50 -21.16
CA LEU A 171 0.15 -0.64 -20.62
C LEU A 171 -1.15 -1.43 -20.34
N LYS A 172 -1.52 -2.36 -21.22
CA LYS A 172 -2.71 -3.21 -21.02
C LYS A 172 -2.60 -4.10 -19.78
N TYR A 173 -1.43 -4.70 -19.53
CA TYR A 173 -1.28 -5.74 -18.52
C TYR A 173 -0.70 -5.26 -17.18
N SER A 174 -0.08 -4.08 -17.13
CA SER A 174 0.58 -3.56 -15.91
C SER A 174 -0.37 -3.45 -14.72
N PRO A 175 -1.56 -2.83 -14.83
CA PRO A 175 -2.45 -2.72 -13.68
C PRO A 175 -2.85 -4.08 -13.09
N ALA A 176 -3.00 -5.11 -13.93
CA ALA A 176 -3.30 -6.45 -13.48
C ALA A 176 -2.10 -7.12 -12.80
N CYS A 177 -0.89 -6.98 -13.38
CA CYS A 177 0.32 -7.52 -12.78
C CYS A 177 0.70 -6.84 -11.46
N GLU A 178 0.56 -5.52 -11.36
CA GLU A 178 0.77 -4.76 -10.13
C GLU A 178 -0.12 -5.29 -9.01
N ARG A 179 -1.43 -5.40 -9.25
CA ARG A 179 -2.39 -5.93 -8.26
C ARG A 179 -2.11 -7.39 -7.92
N GLU A 180 -1.77 -8.22 -8.91
CA GLU A 180 -1.47 -9.64 -8.68
C GLU A 180 -0.23 -9.83 -7.80
N VAL A 181 0.82 -9.04 -8.02
CA VAL A 181 2.04 -9.08 -7.20
C VAL A 181 1.78 -8.52 -5.81
N ALA A 182 1.08 -7.38 -5.71
CA ALA A 182 0.75 -6.76 -4.42
C ALA A 182 -0.09 -7.70 -3.55
N ALA A 183 -1.07 -8.38 -4.13
CA ALA A 183 -1.91 -9.33 -3.41
C ALA A 183 -1.15 -10.54 -2.85
N LYS A 184 0.01 -10.91 -3.43
CA LYS A 184 0.84 -12.03 -2.96
C LYS A 184 1.80 -11.66 -1.82
N ARG A 185 1.97 -10.36 -1.54
CA ARG A 185 2.93 -9.81 -0.57
C ARG A 185 2.27 -9.34 0.73
N LYS A 186 0.95 -9.43 0.82
CA LYS A 186 0.16 -9.21 2.04
C LYS A 186 0.22 -10.44 2.93
#